data_AF-A0A7J3TGW6-F1
#
_entry.id   AF-A0A7J3TGW6-F1
#
_cell.length_a   1.000
_cell.length_b   1.000
_cell.length_c   1.000
_cell.angle_alpha   90.00
_cell.angle_beta   90.00
_cell.angle_gamma   90.00
#
_symmetry.space_group_name_H-M   'P 1'
#
loop_
_entity.id
_entity.type
_entity.pdbx_description
1 polymer ?
#
loop_
_entity_poly.entity_id
_entity_poly.type
_entity_poly.pdbx_seq_one_letter_code
_entity_poly.pdbx_strand_id
1 'polypeptide(L)'
;MIMEEAYLRVAEAYHRDVGRGIARIDPEVMEKMGLQSGDIIEIIGKNRVPAIVWPGYPEDRGKGIIRIDGSIRSNAGVGIDDRVRVRKAAAKPAEKIILAPTQPIRLMGGEAYLLRILEGRPVIRGQKIRVEVFGHTLTFVITSTKPSGVVIVSRDTAIELKERPVEEVKRQVPNVTYEDIGGLKRELRLVREMIELPLRHPELFERLGIEPPKGVLLYGPPGTGKTLIAKAVANEVDAHFISISGPEIMSKYYGESEQRLREIFEEAKENAPSIIFIDEIDSIAPKREEVTGEVE
;
A
#
# COMPACT_ATOMS: atom_id res chain seq x y z
N MET A 1 -20.96 26.67 -12.72
CA MET A 1 -21.52 25.95 -11.56
C MET A 1 -20.37 25.21 -10.92
N ILE A 2 -20.10 25.41 -9.62
CA ILE A 2 -19.01 24.72 -8.93
C ILE A 2 -19.42 23.26 -8.76
N MET A 3 -18.51 22.35 -9.10
CA MET A 3 -18.72 20.91 -8.99
C MET A 3 -18.45 20.45 -7.55
N GLU A 4 -19.43 19.85 -6.87
CA GLU A 4 -19.28 19.41 -5.47
C GLU A 4 -18.40 18.16 -5.32
N GLU A 5 -18.45 17.25 -6.29
CA GLU A 5 -17.69 16.00 -6.29
C GLU A 5 -17.07 15.72 -7.67
N ALA A 6 -15.86 15.15 -7.70
CA ALA A 6 -15.19 14.71 -8.92
C ALA A 6 -14.89 13.22 -8.88
N TYR A 7 -14.87 12.58 -10.05
CA TYR A 7 -14.26 11.27 -10.22
C TYR A 7 -12.91 11.41 -10.89
N LEU A 8 -11.86 10.94 -10.21
CA LEU A 8 -10.48 11.07 -10.64
C LEU A 8 -9.82 9.70 -10.73
N ARG A 9 -8.97 9.50 -11.72
CA ARG A 9 -8.11 8.30 -11.81
C ARG A 9 -6.87 8.47 -10.93
N VAL A 10 -6.57 7.47 -10.13
CA VAL A 10 -5.41 7.46 -9.23
C VAL A 10 -4.13 7.33 -10.03
N ALA A 11 -3.16 8.18 -9.71
CA ALA A 11 -1.81 8.14 -10.26
C ALA A 11 -0.78 8.11 -9.12
N GLU A 12 0.41 7.60 -9.43
CA GLU A 12 1.52 7.56 -8.47
C GLU A 12 1.97 8.99 -8.09
N ALA A 13 2.21 9.19 -6.79
CA ALA A 13 2.83 10.40 -6.29
C ALA A 13 4.31 10.47 -6.69
N TYR A 14 4.84 11.69 -6.77
CA TYR A 14 6.29 11.84 -6.83
C TYR A 14 6.89 11.71 -5.44
N HIS A 15 8.10 11.17 -5.37
CA HIS A 15 8.81 10.88 -4.12
C HIS A 15 8.85 12.07 -3.15
N ARG A 16 8.93 13.31 -3.65
CA ARG A 16 8.92 14.55 -2.83
C ARG A 16 7.61 14.85 -2.09
N ASP A 17 6.52 14.22 -2.50
CA ASP A 17 5.18 14.38 -1.92
C ASP A 17 4.83 13.23 -0.95
N VAL A 18 5.64 12.15 -0.93
CA VAL A 18 5.42 10.94 -0.13
C VAL A 18 5.49 11.23 1.36
N GLY A 19 4.55 10.67 2.10
CA GLY A 19 4.49 10.79 3.56
C GLY A 19 4.05 12.16 4.03
N ARG A 20 3.56 13.05 3.15
CA ARG A 20 3.10 14.41 3.51
C ARG A 20 1.58 14.55 3.59
N GLY A 21 0.83 13.49 3.27
CA GLY A 21 -0.63 13.54 3.25
C GLY A 21 -1.18 14.43 2.13
N ILE A 22 -0.45 14.58 1.03
CA ILE A 22 -0.79 15.46 -0.10
C ILE A 22 -1.52 14.67 -1.18
N ALA A 23 -2.55 15.29 -1.75
CA ALA A 23 -3.19 14.87 -2.99
C ALA A 23 -3.00 15.96 -4.04
N ARG A 24 -2.29 15.65 -5.13
CA ARG A 24 -2.18 16.55 -6.27
C ARG A 24 -3.30 16.29 -7.26
N ILE A 25 -4.13 17.30 -7.51
CA ILE A 25 -5.32 17.18 -8.35
C ILE A 25 -5.07 17.86 -9.68
N ASP A 26 -5.53 17.26 -10.78
CA ASP A 26 -5.60 17.91 -12.09
C ASP A 26 -6.06 19.38 -11.96
N PRO A 27 -5.24 20.36 -12.42
CA PRO A 27 -5.57 21.78 -12.30
C PRO A 27 -6.95 22.16 -12.85
N GLU A 28 -7.42 21.52 -13.92
CA GLU A 28 -8.74 21.80 -14.49
C GLU A 28 -9.88 21.30 -13.58
N VAL A 29 -9.69 20.15 -12.94
CA VAL A 29 -10.68 19.63 -11.96
C VAL A 29 -10.66 20.47 -10.69
N MET A 30 -9.48 20.89 -10.24
CA MET A 30 -9.31 21.79 -9.10
C MET A 30 -10.08 23.11 -9.30
N GLU A 31 -9.97 23.71 -10.49
CA GLU A 31 -10.71 24.93 -10.87
C GLU A 31 -12.23 24.69 -10.90
N LYS A 32 -12.68 23.59 -11.53
CA LYS A 32 -14.12 23.24 -11.60
C LYS A 32 -14.74 22.98 -10.22
N MET A 33 -13.97 22.42 -9.29
CA MET A 33 -14.40 22.19 -7.90
C MET A 33 -14.21 23.40 -6.98
N GLY A 34 -13.58 24.48 -7.45
CA GLY A 34 -13.26 25.64 -6.62
C GLY A 34 -12.31 25.33 -5.47
N LEU A 35 -11.42 24.34 -5.65
CA LEU A 35 -10.44 23.93 -4.64
C LEU A 35 -9.22 24.84 -4.66
N GLN A 36 -8.64 25.09 -3.49
CA GLN A 36 -7.42 25.87 -3.31
C GLN A 36 -6.30 25.03 -2.69
N SER A 37 -5.05 25.46 -2.87
CA SER A 37 -3.91 24.82 -2.20
C SER A 37 -4.09 24.88 -0.68
N GLY A 38 -3.96 23.74 -0.02
CA GLY A 38 -4.17 23.62 1.42
C GLY A 38 -5.60 23.29 1.83
N ASP A 39 -6.58 23.33 0.92
CA ASP A 39 -7.90 22.76 1.18
C ASP A 39 -7.76 21.28 1.55
N ILE A 40 -8.72 20.75 2.29
CA ILE A 40 -8.77 19.33 2.63
C ILE A 40 -9.91 18.70 1.85
N ILE A 41 -9.59 17.57 1.22
CA ILE A 41 -10.54 16.73 0.52
C ILE A 41 -10.67 15.38 1.22
N GLU A 42 -11.82 14.75 1.04
CA GLU A 42 -11.98 13.32 1.26
C GLU A 42 -11.83 12.59 -0.07
N ILE A 43 -10.96 11.59 -0.08
CA ILE A 43 -10.82 10.62 -1.17
C ILE A 43 -11.61 9.38 -0.75
N ILE A 44 -12.52 8.96 -1.62
CA ILE A 44 -13.51 7.93 -1.35
C ILE A 44 -13.27 6.78 -2.33
N GLY A 45 -12.62 5.73 -1.82
CA GLY A 45 -12.48 4.42 -2.46
C GLY A 45 -13.34 3.37 -1.77
N LYS A 46 -12.75 2.22 -1.39
CA LYS A 46 -13.37 1.26 -0.46
C LYS A 46 -13.55 1.89 0.92
N ASN A 47 -12.58 2.69 1.31
CA ASN A 47 -12.55 3.46 2.55
C ASN A 47 -12.43 4.96 2.25
N ARG A 48 -12.69 5.79 3.26
CA ARG A 48 -12.56 7.25 3.19
C ARG A 48 -11.25 7.67 3.84
N VAL A 49 -10.45 8.48 3.15
CA VAL A 49 -9.20 9.04 3.69
C VAL A 49 -9.10 10.52 3.33
N PRO A 50 -8.70 11.39 4.26
CA PRO A 50 -8.50 12.79 3.95
C PRO A 50 -7.10 13.06 3.39
N ALA A 51 -6.97 14.10 2.58
CA ALA A 51 -5.69 14.57 2.05
C ALA A 51 -5.69 16.09 1.84
N ILE A 52 -4.50 16.69 1.85
CA ILE A 52 -4.28 18.12 1.60
C ILE A 52 -4.17 18.33 0.09
N VAL A 53 -5.00 19.22 -0.44
CA VAL A 53 -5.01 19.56 -1.86
C VAL A 53 -3.77 20.36 -2.23
N TRP A 54 -3.12 19.92 -3.29
CA TRP A 54 -2.11 20.67 -4.02
C TRP A 54 -2.43 20.65 -5.51
N PRO A 55 -2.01 21.66 -6.29
CA PRO A 55 -2.15 21.62 -7.73
C PRO A 55 -1.31 20.48 -8.32
N GLY A 56 -1.90 19.77 -9.28
CA GLY A 56 -1.23 18.87 -10.18
C GLY A 56 -0.22 19.60 -11.06
N TYR A 57 0.59 18.82 -11.77
CA TYR A 57 1.59 19.38 -12.66
C TYR A 57 0.94 19.91 -13.95
N PRO A 58 1.57 20.85 -14.67
CA PRO A 58 1.04 21.35 -15.94
C PRO A 58 0.70 20.23 -16.93
N GLU A 59 1.48 19.15 -16.93
CA GLU A 59 1.29 17.99 -17.80
C GLU A 59 0.10 17.12 -17.37
N ASP A 60 -0.41 17.28 -16.16
CA ASP A 60 -1.56 16.53 -15.65
C ASP A 60 -2.89 17.18 -16.04
N ARG A 61 -2.87 18.41 -16.58
CA ARG A 61 -4.06 19.18 -16.90
C ARG A 61 -4.96 18.47 -17.91
N GLY A 62 -6.25 18.37 -17.58
CA GLY A 62 -7.28 17.76 -18.42
C GLY A 62 -7.27 16.23 -18.46
N LYS A 63 -6.41 15.56 -17.68
CA LYS A 63 -6.32 14.09 -17.62
C LYS A 63 -7.28 13.47 -16.61
N GLY A 64 -7.90 14.27 -15.75
CA GLY A 64 -8.81 13.81 -14.71
C GLY A 64 -8.12 12.89 -13.70
N ILE A 65 -6.90 13.23 -13.27
CA ILE A 65 -6.11 12.41 -12.35
C ILE A 65 -5.92 13.05 -10.97
N ILE A 66 -5.66 12.18 -9.99
CA ILE A 66 -5.23 12.52 -8.64
C ILE A 66 -3.96 11.74 -8.31
N ARG A 67 -2.87 12.43 -7.97
CA ARG A 67 -1.64 11.79 -7.52
C ARG A 67 -1.60 11.72 -6.01
N ILE A 68 -1.49 10.51 -5.47
CA ILE A 68 -1.46 10.21 -4.05
C ILE A 68 -0.44 9.12 -3.75
N ASP A 69 0.17 9.17 -2.57
CA ASP A 69 1.19 8.20 -2.15
C ASP A 69 0.58 6.86 -1.74
N GLY A 70 1.43 5.84 -1.62
CA GLY A 70 1.00 4.50 -1.20
C GLY A 70 0.31 4.45 0.17
N SER A 71 0.59 5.40 1.06
CA SER A 71 -0.09 5.48 2.36
C SER A 71 -1.55 5.90 2.20
N ILE A 72 -1.84 6.90 1.37
CA ILE A 72 -3.21 7.34 1.09
C ILE A 72 -3.95 6.26 0.28
N ARG A 73 -3.29 5.67 -0.72
CA ARG A 73 -3.87 4.58 -1.55
C ARG A 73 -4.29 3.38 -0.71
N SER A 74 -3.39 2.87 0.13
CA SER A 74 -3.67 1.78 1.07
C SER A 74 -4.83 2.12 2.02
N ASN A 75 -4.84 3.32 2.59
CA ASN A 75 -5.92 3.76 3.46
C ASN A 75 -7.27 3.91 2.76
N ALA A 76 -7.30 4.34 1.50
CA ALA A 76 -8.51 4.40 0.67
C ALA A 76 -8.95 3.03 0.13
N GLY A 77 -8.07 2.03 0.16
CA GLY A 77 -8.29 0.70 -0.42
C GLY A 77 -8.32 0.72 -1.95
N VAL A 78 -7.50 1.58 -2.56
CA VAL A 78 -7.40 1.76 -4.02
C VAL A 78 -5.96 1.58 -4.49
N GLY A 79 -5.79 1.19 -5.75
CA GLY A 79 -4.50 1.06 -6.42
C GLY A 79 -4.28 2.18 -7.42
N ILE A 80 -3.21 2.06 -8.20
CA ILE A 80 -2.99 2.97 -9.33
C ILE A 80 -3.98 2.62 -10.45
N ASP A 81 -4.42 3.62 -11.20
CA ASP A 81 -5.40 3.53 -12.29
C ASP A 81 -6.86 3.27 -11.88
N ASP A 82 -7.11 2.94 -10.60
CA ASP A 82 -8.46 2.95 -10.02
C ASP A 82 -9.11 4.34 -10.12
N ARG A 83 -10.44 4.38 -10.12
CA ARG A 83 -11.21 5.64 -10.00
C ARG A 83 -11.66 5.87 -8.56
N VAL A 84 -11.41 7.07 -8.06
CA VAL A 84 -11.88 7.53 -6.75
C VAL A 84 -12.83 8.69 -6.90
N ARG A 85 -13.78 8.78 -5.96
CA ARG A 85 -14.62 9.97 -5.80
C ARG A 85 -13.96 10.92 -4.81
N VAL A 86 -13.92 12.20 -5.14
CA VAL A 86 -13.28 13.24 -4.35
C VAL A 86 -14.27 14.35 -4.07
N ARG A 87 -14.28 14.86 -2.83
CA ARG A 87 -15.10 16.00 -2.40
C ARG A 87 -14.40 16.82 -1.34
N LYS A 88 -14.78 18.10 -1.21
CA LYS A 88 -14.24 18.98 -0.15
C LYS A 88 -14.67 18.47 1.23
N ALA A 89 -13.75 18.48 2.19
CA ALA A 89 -13.98 18.04 3.55
C ALA A 89 -14.12 19.23 4.51
N ALA A 90 -15.10 19.18 5.41
CA ALA A 90 -15.22 20.12 6.52
C ALA A 90 -14.32 19.67 7.68
N ALA A 91 -13.01 19.87 7.53
CA ALA A 91 -12.03 19.46 8.54
C ALA A 91 -11.99 20.46 9.71
N LYS A 92 -12.15 19.94 10.94
CA LYS A 92 -12.07 20.73 12.17
C LYS A 92 -10.73 20.51 12.87
N PRO A 93 -10.21 21.47 13.66
CA PRO A 93 -9.06 21.20 14.52
C PRO A 93 -9.34 20.02 15.47
N ALA A 94 -8.37 19.12 15.61
CA ALA A 94 -8.48 17.98 16.50
C ALA A 94 -8.24 18.42 17.95
N GLU A 95 -9.19 18.15 18.84
CA GLU A 95 -8.99 18.27 20.29
C GLU A 95 -8.17 17.08 20.81
N LYS A 96 -8.50 15.88 20.33
CA LYS A 96 -7.85 14.64 20.76
C LYS A 96 -7.87 13.59 19.66
N ILE A 97 -6.78 12.85 19.52
CA ILE A 97 -6.72 11.63 18.71
C ILE A 97 -6.16 10.47 19.53
N ILE A 98 -6.67 9.26 19.29
CA ILE A 98 -6.20 8.06 19.97
C ILE A 98 -5.61 7.10 18.95
N LEU A 99 -4.34 6.78 19.10
CA LEU A 99 -3.63 5.83 18.24
C LEU A 99 -3.41 4.52 18.98
N ALA A 100 -3.43 3.41 18.24
CA ALA A 100 -3.01 2.12 18.73
C ALA A 100 -2.00 1.51 17.75
N PRO A 101 -0.93 0.88 18.23
CA PRO A 101 0.02 0.22 17.35
C PRO A 101 -0.59 -1.05 16.76
N THR A 102 -0.04 -1.56 15.66
CA THR A 102 -0.43 -2.88 15.12
C THR A 102 0.37 -4.04 15.72
N GLN A 103 1.43 -3.71 16.47
CA GLN A 103 2.32 -4.67 17.14
C GLN A 103 2.64 -4.15 18.55
N PRO A 104 3.01 -5.02 19.50
CA PRO A 104 3.45 -4.57 20.82
C PRO A 104 4.65 -3.62 20.70
N ILE A 105 4.55 -2.43 21.28
CA ILE A 105 5.63 -1.46 21.32
C ILE A 105 5.84 -0.95 22.74
N ARG A 106 7.08 -0.54 23.04
CA ARG A 106 7.42 0.24 24.23
C ARG A 106 8.09 1.53 23.77
N LEU A 107 7.31 2.59 23.65
CA LEU A 107 7.79 3.88 23.16
C LEU A 107 7.55 4.95 24.25
N MET A 108 8.58 5.26 25.03
CA MET A 108 8.51 6.36 25.99
C MET A 108 8.49 7.71 25.24
N GLY A 109 7.49 8.56 25.54
CA GLY A 109 7.33 9.86 24.88
C GLY A 109 6.85 9.77 23.43
N GLY A 110 6.23 8.66 23.04
CA GLY A 110 5.73 8.43 21.69
C GLY A 110 4.71 9.46 21.24
N GLU A 111 3.91 10.01 22.16
CA GLU A 111 2.86 10.98 21.88
C GLU A 111 3.43 12.29 21.32
N ALA A 112 4.46 12.84 21.96
CA ALA A 112 5.10 14.09 21.50
C ALA A 112 5.77 13.92 20.13
N TYR A 113 6.36 12.74 19.91
CA TYR A 113 6.96 12.39 18.62
C TYR A 113 5.90 12.26 17.51
N LEU A 114 4.81 11.53 17.78
CA LEU A 114 3.67 11.39 16.86
C LEU A 114 3.03 12.74 16.55
N LEU A 115 2.92 13.63 17.55
CA LEU A 115 2.37 14.97 17.38
C LEU A 115 3.18 15.78 16.37
N ARG A 116 4.50 15.79 16.53
CA ARG A 116 5.41 16.50 15.62
C ARG A 116 5.31 16.01 14.17
N ILE A 117 5.07 14.72 13.98
CA ILE A 117 4.95 14.14 12.64
C ILE A 117 3.58 14.43 12.03
N LEU A 118 2.54 14.35 12.84
CA LEU A 118 1.15 14.51 12.41
C LEU A 118 0.69 15.96 12.33
N GLU A 119 1.39 16.91 12.96
CA GLU A 119 1.04 18.33 12.93
C GLU A 119 0.79 18.84 11.50
N GLY A 120 -0.35 19.49 11.30
CA GLY A 120 -0.82 20.01 10.02
C GLY A 120 -1.46 18.97 9.11
N ARG A 121 -1.46 17.68 9.47
CA ARG A 121 -2.06 16.62 8.65
C ARG A 121 -3.53 16.41 8.99
N PRO A 122 -4.38 16.23 7.97
CA PRO A 122 -5.74 15.79 8.19
C PRO A 122 -5.76 14.27 8.43
N VAL A 123 -6.61 13.84 9.36
CA VAL A 123 -6.74 12.44 9.75
C VAL A 123 -8.19 12.04 9.99
N ILE A 124 -8.48 10.75 9.90
CA ILE A 124 -9.80 10.16 10.20
C ILE A 124 -9.64 8.85 10.98
N ARG A 125 -10.68 8.49 11.76
CA ARG A 125 -10.76 7.18 12.40
C ARG A 125 -10.63 6.05 11.38
N GLY A 126 -9.86 5.01 11.72
CA GLY A 126 -9.57 3.84 10.91
C GLY A 126 -8.31 3.99 10.05
N GLN A 127 -7.77 5.20 9.91
CA GLN A 127 -6.58 5.44 9.11
C GLN A 127 -5.32 4.85 9.76
N LYS A 128 -4.50 4.20 8.95
CA LYS A 128 -3.18 3.69 9.28
C LYS A 128 -2.11 4.74 8.98
N ILE A 129 -1.28 5.03 9.95
CA ILE A 129 -0.16 5.97 9.88
C ILE A 129 1.13 5.17 10.03
N ARG A 130 2.00 5.27 9.02
CA ARG A 130 3.36 4.72 9.06
C ARG A 130 4.32 5.78 9.59
N VAL A 131 5.15 5.37 10.53
CA VAL A 131 6.11 6.26 11.19
C VAL A 131 7.45 5.56 11.30
N GLU A 132 8.50 6.17 10.79
CA GLU A 132 9.86 5.66 10.92
C GLU A 132 10.44 6.06 12.28
N VAL A 133 10.78 5.07 13.10
CA VAL A 133 11.37 5.25 14.43
C VAL A 133 12.61 4.37 14.52
N PHE A 134 13.79 4.98 14.73
CA PHE A 134 15.07 4.28 14.84
C PHE A 134 15.39 3.32 13.67
N GLY A 135 15.02 3.69 12.44
CA GLY A 135 15.24 2.85 11.25
C GLY A 135 14.22 1.72 11.08
N HIS A 136 13.22 1.63 11.95
CA HIS A 136 12.09 0.70 11.82
C HIS A 136 10.81 1.45 11.49
N THR A 137 9.96 0.86 10.64
CA THR A 137 8.63 1.42 10.37
C THR A 137 7.63 0.85 11.36
N LEU A 138 7.06 1.70 12.21
CA LEU A 138 5.93 1.38 13.06
C LEU A 138 4.63 1.81 12.39
N THR A 139 3.58 0.99 12.52
CA THR A 139 2.24 1.30 12.01
C THR A 139 1.29 1.52 13.17
N PHE A 140 0.57 2.63 13.11
CA PHE A 140 -0.44 3.02 14.10
C PHE A 140 -1.79 3.17 13.41
N VAL A 141 -2.86 2.75 14.07
CA VAL A 141 -4.23 2.95 13.62
C VAL A 141 -4.88 4.04 14.45
N ILE A 142 -5.53 4.99 13.79
CA ILE A 142 -6.32 6.03 14.47
C ILE A 142 -7.64 5.40 14.92
N THR A 143 -7.70 5.02 16.19
CA THR A 143 -8.87 4.33 16.76
C THR A 143 -10.02 5.29 17.05
N SER A 144 -9.72 6.56 17.32
CA SER A 144 -10.71 7.59 17.64
C SER A 144 -10.19 8.99 17.31
N THR A 145 -11.12 9.89 16.96
CA THR A 145 -10.89 11.33 16.76
C THR A 145 -11.95 12.14 17.51
N LYS A 146 -11.54 13.27 18.09
CA LYS A 146 -12.44 14.25 18.70
C LYS A 146 -12.16 15.64 18.10
N PRO A 147 -13.16 16.29 17.48
CA PRO A 147 -14.49 15.77 17.15
C PRO A 147 -14.43 14.58 16.17
N SER A 148 -15.55 13.85 16.03
CA SER A 148 -15.64 12.75 15.07
C SER A 148 -15.63 13.26 13.63
N GLY A 149 -15.13 12.44 12.70
CA GLY A 149 -14.95 12.80 11.30
C GLY A 149 -13.52 13.19 10.95
N VAL A 150 -13.35 13.92 9.86
CA VAL A 150 -12.04 14.43 9.41
C VAL A 150 -11.61 15.56 10.34
N VAL A 151 -10.43 15.42 10.92
CA VAL A 151 -9.84 16.44 11.81
C VAL A 151 -8.42 16.78 11.39
N ILE A 152 -7.97 17.98 11.70
CA ILE A 152 -6.60 18.46 11.45
C ILE A 152 -5.84 18.40 12.76
N VAL A 153 -4.73 17.67 12.78
CA VAL A 153 -3.84 17.65 13.94
C VAL A 153 -3.11 18.98 14.03
N SER A 154 -3.16 19.61 15.20
CA SER A 154 -2.51 20.88 15.52
C SER A 154 -1.62 20.73 16.73
N ARG A 155 -0.82 21.75 17.08
CA ARG A 155 0.05 21.73 18.26
C ARG A 155 -0.69 21.48 19.57
N ASP A 156 -1.96 21.90 19.64
CA ASP A 156 -2.80 21.78 20.83
C ASP A 156 -3.57 20.45 20.88
N THR A 157 -3.43 19.60 19.86
CA THR A 157 -4.10 18.30 19.81
C THR A 157 -3.51 17.35 20.85
N ALA A 158 -4.36 16.85 21.76
CA ALA A 158 -3.96 15.81 22.69
C ALA A 158 -3.80 14.46 21.97
N ILE A 159 -2.61 13.87 22.01
CA ILE A 159 -2.37 12.51 21.52
C ILE A 159 -2.41 11.54 22.70
N GLU A 160 -3.21 10.49 22.56
CA GLU A 160 -3.18 9.33 23.44
C GLU A 160 -2.70 8.11 22.64
N LEU A 161 -1.65 7.46 23.13
CA LEU A 161 -1.15 6.23 22.53
C LEU A 161 -1.56 5.04 23.41
N LYS A 162 -2.29 4.09 22.83
CA LYS A 162 -2.60 2.83 23.49
C LYS A 162 -1.40 1.89 23.43
N GLU A 163 -1.14 1.17 24.52
CA GLU A 163 -0.06 0.19 24.59
C GLU A 163 -0.41 -1.14 23.89
N ARG A 164 -1.71 -1.49 23.91
CA ARG A 164 -2.17 -2.75 23.35
C ARG A 164 -2.39 -2.62 21.85
N PRO A 165 -1.90 -3.58 21.05
CA PRO A 165 -2.19 -3.59 19.63
C PRO A 165 -3.70 -3.77 19.41
N VAL A 166 -4.22 -3.14 18.37
CA VAL A 166 -5.54 -3.51 17.87
C VAL A 166 -5.48 -4.92 17.30
N GLU A 167 -6.50 -5.74 17.56
CA GLU A 167 -6.73 -7.00 16.85
C GLU A 167 -7.13 -6.70 15.40
N GLU A 168 -6.22 -6.13 14.63
CA GLU A 168 -6.29 -6.22 13.18
C GLU A 168 -5.71 -7.56 12.77
N VAL A 169 -6.36 -8.19 11.79
CA VAL A 169 -5.89 -9.40 11.11
C VAL A 169 -4.41 -9.21 10.81
N LYS A 170 -3.56 -10.06 11.39
CA LYS A 170 -2.10 -10.11 11.15
C LYS A 170 -1.87 -10.34 9.66
N ARG A 171 -1.86 -9.28 8.85
CA ARG A 171 -1.39 -9.36 7.48
C ARG A 171 0.12 -9.51 7.56
N GLN A 172 0.62 -10.62 7.03
CA GLN A 172 2.05 -10.96 7.04
C GLN A 172 2.85 -10.14 6.02
N VAL A 173 2.21 -9.29 5.22
CA VAL A 173 2.90 -8.47 4.21
C VAL A 173 3.64 -7.32 4.91
N PRO A 174 4.95 -7.15 4.70
CA PRO A 174 5.64 -5.93 5.05
C PRO A 174 5.04 -4.74 4.29
N ASN A 175 4.75 -3.64 4.98
CA ASN A 175 4.14 -2.44 4.43
C ASN A 175 5.13 -1.66 3.53
N VAL A 176 5.54 -2.24 2.39
CA VAL A 176 6.37 -1.63 1.35
C VAL A 176 5.46 -1.05 0.28
N THR A 177 5.78 0.15 -0.21
CA THR A 177 5.05 0.83 -1.30
C THR A 177 5.96 1.01 -2.51
N TYR A 178 5.41 1.25 -3.71
CA TYR A 178 6.24 1.45 -4.91
C TYR A 178 7.21 2.62 -4.77
N GLU A 179 6.83 3.63 -4.00
CA GLU A 179 7.66 4.80 -3.73
C GLU A 179 8.89 4.51 -2.86
N ASP A 180 8.92 3.36 -2.18
CA ASP A 180 10.05 2.88 -1.39
C ASP A 180 11.11 2.17 -2.26
N ILE A 181 10.83 1.97 -3.55
CA ILE A 181 11.70 1.25 -4.50
C ILE A 181 12.36 2.23 -5.47
N GLY A 182 13.66 2.46 -5.28
CA GLY A 182 14.47 3.31 -6.14
C GLY A 182 15.03 2.59 -7.36
N GLY A 183 15.14 3.30 -8.50
CA GLY A 183 15.92 2.86 -9.67
C GLY A 183 15.30 1.77 -10.56
N LEU A 184 14.16 1.18 -10.17
CA LEU A 184 13.55 0.02 -10.84
C LEU A 184 12.20 0.36 -11.53
N LYS A 185 12.05 1.58 -12.05
CA LYS A 185 10.78 2.06 -12.62
C LYS A 185 10.26 1.21 -13.78
N ARG A 186 11.17 0.67 -14.60
CA ARG A 186 10.80 -0.17 -15.76
C ARG A 186 10.31 -1.53 -15.28
N GLU A 187 11.05 -2.14 -14.36
CA GLU A 187 10.78 -3.44 -13.79
C GLU A 187 9.46 -3.40 -13.00
N LEU A 188 9.24 -2.36 -12.19
CA LEU A 188 7.97 -2.13 -11.50
C LEU A 188 6.81 -2.04 -12.48
N ARG A 189 6.94 -1.31 -13.59
CA ARG A 189 5.87 -1.22 -14.60
C ARG A 189 5.49 -2.59 -15.15
N LEU A 190 6.48 -3.40 -15.51
CA LEU A 190 6.25 -4.76 -16.03
C LEU A 190 5.54 -5.64 -15.01
N VAL A 191 5.99 -5.62 -13.76
CA VAL A 191 5.37 -6.43 -12.70
C VAL A 191 3.95 -5.96 -12.40
N ARG A 192 3.69 -4.65 -12.45
CA ARG A 192 2.34 -4.09 -12.32
C ARG A 192 1.40 -4.54 -13.44
N GLU A 193 1.87 -4.52 -14.68
CA GLU A 193 1.09 -5.01 -15.83
C GLU A 193 0.79 -6.50 -15.75
N MET A 194 1.73 -7.31 -15.22
CA MET A 194 1.57 -8.75 -15.10
C MET A 194 0.79 -9.21 -13.87
N ILE A 195 0.83 -8.47 -12.76
CA ILE A 195 0.26 -8.91 -11.47
C ILE A 195 -0.87 -7.99 -11.00
N GLU A 196 -0.63 -6.68 -10.95
CA GLU A 196 -1.60 -5.71 -10.40
C GLU A 196 -2.83 -5.59 -11.31
N LEU A 197 -2.61 -5.44 -12.62
CA LEU A 197 -3.69 -5.22 -13.58
C LEU A 197 -4.69 -6.39 -13.63
N PRO A 198 -4.28 -7.69 -13.73
CA PRO A 198 -5.22 -8.80 -13.66
C PRO A 198 -6.02 -8.90 -12.37
N LEU A 199 -5.39 -8.61 -11.22
CA LEU A 199 -6.03 -8.76 -9.91
C LEU A 199 -7.03 -7.63 -9.61
N ARG A 200 -6.74 -6.41 -10.09
CA ARG A 200 -7.64 -5.25 -9.88
C ARG A 200 -8.70 -5.08 -10.96
N HIS A 201 -8.38 -5.45 -12.20
CA HIS A 201 -9.25 -5.24 -13.37
C HIS A 201 -9.45 -6.53 -14.19
N PRO A 202 -9.95 -7.63 -13.59
CA PRO A 202 -10.19 -8.88 -14.31
C PRO A 202 -11.13 -8.70 -15.53
N GLU A 203 -12.04 -7.73 -15.46
CA GLU A 203 -12.98 -7.41 -16.55
C GLU A 203 -12.29 -6.98 -17.85
N LEU A 204 -11.07 -6.42 -17.78
CA LEU A 204 -10.31 -6.05 -18.97
C LEU A 204 -9.81 -7.29 -19.72
N PHE A 205 -9.35 -8.31 -18.99
CA PHE A 205 -8.86 -9.56 -19.55
C PHE A 205 -9.99 -10.38 -20.16
N GLU A 206 -11.14 -10.43 -19.48
CA GLU A 206 -12.36 -11.06 -19.99
C GLU A 206 -12.83 -10.43 -21.31
N ARG A 207 -12.86 -9.10 -21.38
CA ARG A 207 -13.27 -8.37 -22.60
C ARG A 207 -12.32 -8.58 -23.77
N LEU A 208 -11.02 -8.66 -23.49
CA LEU A 208 -10.00 -8.89 -24.50
C LEU A 208 -9.87 -10.36 -24.90
N GLY A 209 -10.47 -11.29 -24.13
CA GLY A 209 -10.40 -12.72 -24.38
C GLY A 209 -8.99 -13.28 -24.19
N ILE A 210 -8.19 -12.68 -23.32
CA ILE A 210 -6.81 -13.11 -23.02
C ILE A 210 -6.72 -13.61 -21.59
N GLU A 211 -5.93 -14.66 -21.38
CA GLU A 211 -5.64 -15.13 -20.03
C GLU A 211 -4.52 -14.30 -19.39
N PRO A 212 -4.65 -13.91 -18.12
CA PRO A 212 -3.56 -13.25 -17.42
C PRO A 212 -2.39 -14.22 -17.15
N PRO A 213 -1.15 -13.71 -17.08
CA PRO A 213 0.00 -14.54 -16.74
C PRO A 213 -0.15 -15.07 -15.30
N LYS A 214 0.11 -16.37 -15.11
CA LYS A 214 -0.02 -17.04 -13.80
C LYS A 214 1.27 -17.08 -12.97
N GLY A 215 2.39 -16.64 -13.55
CA GLY A 215 3.69 -16.66 -12.89
C GLY A 215 4.64 -15.62 -13.49
N VAL A 216 5.46 -15.02 -12.62
CA VAL A 216 6.46 -14.02 -12.98
C VAL A 216 7.81 -14.45 -12.40
N LEU A 217 8.84 -14.49 -13.23
CA LEU A 217 10.21 -14.79 -12.80
C LEU A 217 11.04 -13.50 -12.74
N LEU A 218 11.48 -13.13 -11.54
CA LEU A 218 12.42 -12.02 -11.34
C LEU A 218 13.84 -12.56 -11.28
N TYR A 219 14.71 -12.17 -12.22
CA TYR A 219 16.11 -12.62 -12.27
C TYR A 219 17.09 -11.45 -12.15
N GLY A 220 18.35 -11.76 -11.84
CA GLY A 220 19.46 -10.80 -11.72
C GLY A 220 20.21 -10.91 -10.39
N PRO A 221 21.27 -10.11 -10.17
CA PRO A 221 22.14 -10.23 -8.99
C PRO A 221 21.40 -10.14 -7.65
N PRO A 222 21.95 -10.74 -6.57
CA PRO A 222 21.42 -10.58 -5.23
C PRO A 222 21.47 -9.10 -4.80
N GLY A 223 20.54 -8.70 -3.93
CA GLY A 223 20.47 -7.31 -3.43
C GLY A 223 19.85 -6.30 -4.40
N THR A 224 19.31 -6.72 -5.54
CA THR A 224 18.65 -5.83 -6.53
C THR A 224 17.18 -5.51 -6.22
N GLY A 225 16.69 -5.89 -5.04
CA GLY A 225 15.33 -5.51 -4.59
C GLY A 225 14.18 -6.40 -5.08
N LYS A 226 14.43 -7.63 -5.54
CA LYS A 226 13.39 -8.57 -6.01
C LYS A 226 12.30 -8.83 -4.96
N THR A 227 12.73 -9.15 -3.74
CA THR A 227 11.85 -9.35 -2.58
C THR A 227 11.07 -8.09 -2.22
N LEU A 228 11.67 -6.89 -2.40
CA LEU A 228 10.97 -5.61 -2.16
C LEU A 228 9.88 -5.37 -3.20
N ILE A 229 10.15 -5.65 -4.48
CA ILE A 229 9.16 -5.55 -5.56
C ILE A 229 7.95 -6.45 -5.25
N ALA A 230 8.20 -7.72 -4.93
CA ALA A 230 7.12 -8.67 -4.64
C ALA A 230 6.24 -8.20 -3.46
N LYS A 231 6.87 -7.72 -2.38
CA LYS A 231 6.16 -7.16 -1.22
C LYS A 231 5.38 -5.90 -1.55
N ALA A 232 5.94 -4.99 -2.34
CA ALA A 232 5.28 -3.76 -2.73
C ALA A 232 4.03 -4.02 -3.58
N VAL A 233 4.14 -4.94 -4.55
CA VAL A 233 3.01 -5.33 -5.41
C VAL A 233 1.91 -5.97 -4.57
N ALA A 234 2.25 -6.90 -3.68
CA ALA A 234 1.28 -7.57 -2.81
C ALA A 234 0.53 -6.60 -1.89
N ASN A 235 1.25 -5.62 -1.33
CA ASN A 235 0.65 -4.56 -0.53
C ASN A 235 -0.26 -3.65 -1.37
N GLU A 236 0.14 -3.33 -2.60
CA GLU A 236 -0.65 -2.46 -3.48
C GLU A 236 -1.95 -3.14 -3.95
N VAL A 237 -1.97 -4.45 -4.19
CA VAL A 237 -3.21 -5.17 -4.56
C VAL A 237 -4.05 -5.63 -3.37
N ASP A 238 -3.59 -5.40 -2.14
CA ASP A 238 -4.20 -5.93 -0.91
C ASP A 238 -4.36 -7.46 -0.92
N ALA A 239 -3.38 -8.18 -1.48
CA ALA A 239 -3.40 -9.64 -1.60
C ALA A 239 -2.73 -10.33 -0.41
N HIS A 240 -3.19 -11.54 -0.07
CA HIS A 240 -2.51 -12.41 0.90
C HIS A 240 -1.12 -12.77 0.36
N PHE A 241 -0.06 -12.48 1.12
CA PHE A 241 1.32 -12.72 0.69
C PHE A 241 1.90 -13.90 1.44
N ILE A 242 2.26 -14.95 0.71
CA ILE A 242 2.94 -16.12 1.25
C ILE A 242 4.37 -16.10 0.71
N SER A 243 5.34 -15.98 1.62
CA SER A 243 6.77 -15.97 1.28
C SER A 243 7.38 -17.32 1.60
N ILE A 244 8.11 -17.87 0.65
CA ILE A 244 8.82 -19.13 0.76
C ILE A 244 10.26 -18.90 0.36
N SER A 245 11.22 -19.39 1.14
CA SER A 245 12.61 -19.47 0.70
C SER A 245 12.92 -20.89 0.20
N GLY A 246 13.59 -21.01 -0.95
CA GLY A 246 13.97 -22.29 -1.57
C GLY A 246 14.59 -23.29 -0.57
N PRO A 247 15.66 -22.89 0.12
CA PRO A 247 16.30 -23.70 1.17
C PRO A 247 15.39 -24.07 2.35
N GLU A 248 14.39 -23.25 2.70
CA GLU A 248 13.48 -23.55 3.81
C GLU A 248 12.51 -24.69 3.50
N ILE A 249 12.22 -24.93 2.22
CA ILE A 249 11.37 -26.04 1.79
C ILE A 249 12.17 -27.32 1.58
N MET A 250 13.46 -27.23 1.22
CA MET A 250 14.32 -28.39 1.01
C MET A 250 14.53 -29.17 2.32
N SER A 251 13.77 -30.24 2.48
CA SER A 251 13.85 -31.17 3.61
C SER A 251 14.85 -32.29 3.28
N LYS A 252 15.45 -32.88 4.32
CA LYS A 252 16.26 -34.11 4.17
C LYS A 252 15.39 -35.37 4.01
N TYR A 253 14.09 -35.25 4.24
CA TYR A 253 13.14 -36.35 4.23
C TYR A 253 12.27 -36.29 2.97
N TYR A 254 12.22 -37.40 2.24
CA TYR A 254 11.47 -37.53 0.99
C TYR A 254 9.97 -37.26 1.20
N GLY A 255 9.35 -36.47 0.33
CA GLY A 255 7.91 -36.16 0.35
C GLY A 255 7.48 -35.00 1.25
N GLU A 256 8.27 -34.61 2.25
CA GLU A 256 7.90 -33.52 3.18
C GLU A 256 7.88 -32.15 2.49
N SER A 257 8.87 -31.89 1.61
CA SER A 257 8.94 -30.67 0.80
C SER A 257 7.73 -30.49 -0.13
N GLU A 258 7.26 -31.59 -0.73
CA GLU A 258 6.13 -31.60 -1.67
C GLU A 258 4.80 -31.42 -0.95
N GLN A 259 4.65 -32.06 0.22
CA GLN A 259 3.49 -31.85 1.08
C GLN A 259 3.39 -30.39 1.52
N ARG A 260 4.50 -29.80 1.98
CA ARG A 260 4.55 -28.40 2.40
C ARG A 260 4.23 -27.43 1.27
N LEU A 261 4.76 -27.68 0.06
CA LEU A 261 4.36 -26.91 -1.13
C LEU A 261 2.86 -27.01 -1.37
N ARG A 262 2.28 -28.21 -1.29
CA ARG A 262 0.84 -28.43 -1.52
C ARG A 262 -0.02 -27.67 -0.50
N GLU A 263 0.36 -27.70 0.78
CA GLU A 263 -0.30 -26.95 1.86
C GLU A 263 -0.27 -25.44 1.60
N ILE A 264 0.87 -24.90 1.16
CA ILE A 264 1.01 -23.48 0.84
C ILE A 264 0.11 -23.05 -0.32
N PHE A 265 0.01 -23.86 -1.38
CA PHE A 265 -0.88 -23.58 -2.50
C PHE A 265 -2.36 -23.65 -2.12
N GLU A 266 -2.75 -24.57 -1.22
CA GLU A 266 -4.12 -24.61 -0.69
C GLU A 266 -4.40 -23.39 0.21
N GLU A 267 -3.48 -23.01 1.09
CA GLU A 267 -3.61 -21.77 1.89
C GLU A 267 -3.79 -20.55 0.98
N ALA A 268 -3.00 -20.45 -0.09
CA ALA A 268 -3.10 -19.36 -1.06
C ALA A 268 -4.49 -19.31 -1.72
N LYS A 269 -5.06 -20.47 -2.05
CA LYS A 269 -6.37 -20.60 -2.69
C LYS A 269 -7.52 -20.24 -1.75
N GLU A 270 -7.44 -20.65 -0.48
CA GLU A 270 -8.42 -20.29 0.55
C GLU A 270 -8.42 -18.80 0.88
N ASN A 271 -7.25 -18.16 0.79
CA ASN A 271 -7.06 -16.73 1.08
C ASN A 271 -6.97 -15.84 -0.18
N ALA A 272 -7.59 -16.25 -1.29
CA ALA A 272 -7.58 -15.47 -2.53
C ALA A 272 -8.25 -14.08 -2.36
N PRO A 273 -7.72 -13.01 -2.98
CA PRO A 273 -6.56 -12.96 -3.87
C PRO A 273 -5.22 -13.09 -3.11
N SER A 274 -4.31 -13.88 -3.65
CA SER A 274 -3.03 -14.21 -3.01
C SER A 274 -1.85 -14.18 -3.97
N ILE A 275 -0.65 -13.92 -3.43
CA ILE A 275 0.63 -13.96 -4.13
C ILE A 275 1.54 -14.91 -3.36
N ILE A 276 1.99 -15.96 -4.04
CA ILE A 276 3.03 -16.86 -3.57
C ILE A 276 4.36 -16.34 -4.12
N PHE A 277 5.26 -15.95 -3.22
CA PHE A 277 6.61 -15.53 -3.56
C PHE A 277 7.60 -16.63 -3.17
N ILE A 278 8.27 -17.21 -4.17
CA ILE A 278 9.32 -18.21 -3.96
C ILE A 278 10.67 -17.53 -4.21
N ASP A 279 11.40 -17.25 -3.14
CA ASP A 279 12.78 -16.80 -3.20
C ASP A 279 13.70 -18.00 -3.46
N GLU A 280 14.81 -17.78 -4.18
CA GLU A 280 15.80 -18.84 -4.47
C GLU A 280 15.18 -20.12 -5.09
N ILE A 281 14.27 -19.93 -6.07
CA ILE A 281 13.57 -21.04 -6.76
C ILE A 281 14.53 -22.03 -7.42
N ASP A 282 15.73 -21.58 -7.80
CA ASP A 282 16.81 -22.40 -8.32
C ASP A 282 17.25 -23.50 -7.35
N SER A 283 17.06 -23.31 -6.04
CA SER A 283 17.31 -24.36 -5.03
C SER A 283 16.29 -25.51 -5.07
N ILE A 284 15.05 -25.25 -5.51
CA ILE A 284 13.97 -26.26 -5.59
C ILE A 284 13.86 -26.83 -7.02
N ALA A 285 14.15 -26.01 -8.03
CA ALA A 285 14.03 -26.37 -9.44
C ALA A 285 15.35 -26.10 -10.21
N PRO A 286 16.44 -26.82 -9.88
CA PRO A 286 17.70 -26.70 -10.62
C PRO A 286 17.53 -27.15 -12.07
N LYS A 287 18.45 -26.71 -12.94
CA LYS A 287 18.48 -27.19 -14.32
C LYS A 287 18.71 -28.71 -14.30
N ARG A 288 17.96 -29.44 -15.13
CA ARG A 288 18.09 -30.91 -15.24
C ARG A 288 19.53 -31.38 -15.50
N GLU A 289 20.36 -30.56 -16.13
CA GLU A 289 21.76 -30.84 -16.44
C GLU A 289 22.69 -30.76 -15.21
N GLU A 290 22.30 -30.01 -14.17
CA GLU A 290 23.07 -29.83 -12.93
C GLU A 290 22.68 -30.85 -11.83
N VAL A 291 21.67 -31.68 -12.10
CA VAL A 291 21.23 -32.74 -11.18
C VAL A 291 22.13 -33.97 -11.37
N THR A 292 23.23 -34.05 -10.62
CA THR A 292 24.09 -35.25 -10.57
C THR A 292 23.53 -36.29 -9.60
N GLY A 293 22.55 -37.09 -10.03
CA GLY A 293 22.03 -38.29 -9.34
C GLY A 293 21.28 -38.01 -8.02
N GLU A 294 20.22 -38.71 -7.64
CA GLU A 294 19.80 -40.07 -8.01
C GLU A 294 18.47 -40.08 -8.76
N VAL A 295 18.42 -40.98 -9.74
CA VAL A 295 17.26 -41.34 -10.53
C VAL A 295 16.70 -42.61 -9.90
N GLU A 296 15.58 -42.50 -9.19
CA GLU A 296 14.44 -43.45 -9.07
C GLU A 296 13.55 -43.06 -7.88
#